data_AF-A0AAX4PB03-F1
#
_entry.id   AF-A0AAX4PB03-F1
#
_cell.length_a   1.000
_cell.length_b   1.000
_cell.length_c   1.000
_cell.angle_alpha   90.00
_cell.angle_beta   90.00
_cell.angle_gamma   90.00
#
_symmetry.space_group_name_H-M   'P 1'
#
loop_
_entity.id
_entity.type
_entity.pdbx_description
1 polymer ?
#
loop_
_entity_poly.entity_id
_entity_poly.type
_entity_poly.pdbx_seq_one_letter_code
_entity_poly.pdbx_strand_id
1 'polypeptide(L)'
;MARVIQTRRAAAASAAANGMSPKKKLLLKALAILLGVLLIVSGCGLLVLMDVEEKKNALTNSAFGTFWLSINKGNPILQPMVFNFSFLGLFMIYQQFHPRGVGSRPTATSAGKKKK
;
A
#
# COMPACT_ATOMS: atom_id res chain seq x y z
N MET A 1 -12.62 9.51 36.48
CA MET A 1 -11.95 8.29 35.96
C MET A 1 -11.76 8.24 34.45
N ALA A 2 -12.72 8.67 33.62
CA ALA A 2 -12.60 8.65 32.14
C ALA A 2 -11.37 9.41 31.59
N ARG A 3 -11.04 10.58 32.16
CA ARG A 3 -9.90 11.40 31.74
C ARG A 3 -8.55 10.71 31.90
N VAL A 4 -8.38 9.90 32.95
CA VAL A 4 -7.15 9.13 33.27
C VAL A 4 -6.98 7.95 32.32
N ILE A 5 -8.08 7.29 31.94
CA ILE A 5 -8.08 6.20 30.96
C ILE A 5 -7.73 6.74 29.56
N GLN A 6 -8.21 7.95 29.24
CA GLN A 6 -7.95 8.60 27.96
C GLN A 6 -6.49 9.09 27.85
N THR A 7 -5.90 9.64 28.92
CA THR A 7 -4.46 9.95 28.95
C THR A 7 -3.58 8.71 28.90
N ARG A 8 -3.97 7.60 29.54
CA ARG A 8 -3.22 6.33 29.44
C ARG A 8 -3.27 5.72 28.04
N ARG A 9 -4.41 5.80 27.34
CA ARG A 9 -4.54 5.37 25.94
C ARG A 9 -3.74 6.26 24.97
N ALA A 10 -3.74 7.58 25.20
CA ALA A 10 -2.93 8.51 24.41
C ALA A 10 -1.43 8.29 24.64
N ALA A 11 -1.01 8.02 25.89
CA ALA A 11 0.38 7.70 26.23
C ALA A 11 0.85 6.36 25.64
N ALA A 12 -0.03 5.34 25.59
CA ALA A 12 0.25 4.06 24.93
C ALA A 12 0.34 4.20 23.40
N ALA A 13 -0.50 5.05 22.80
CA ALA A 13 -0.43 5.37 21.37
C ALA A 13 0.84 6.18 21.02
N SER A 14 1.28 7.10 21.89
CA SER A 14 2.53 7.84 21.70
C SER A 14 3.78 6.99 21.99
N ALA A 15 3.70 6.00 22.87
CA ALA A 15 4.78 5.03 23.10
C ALA A 15 4.92 4.06 21.92
N ALA A 16 3.81 3.65 21.29
CA ALA A 16 3.82 2.88 20.04
C ALA A 16 4.36 3.70 18.86
N ALA A 17 4.19 5.04 18.88
CA ALA A 17 4.69 5.95 17.85
C ALA A 17 6.20 6.26 17.96
N ASN A 18 6.83 6.05 19.14
CA ASN A 18 8.23 6.43 19.40
C ASN A 18 9.26 5.28 19.30
N GLY A 19 8.91 4.11 18.75
CA GLY A 19 9.72 2.90 18.96
C GLY A 19 10.33 2.22 17.73
N MET A 20 10.54 2.89 16.59
CA MET A 20 11.16 2.20 15.45
C MET A 20 12.70 2.28 15.53
N SER A 21 13.33 1.16 15.92
CA SER A 21 14.80 1.02 15.94
C SER A 21 15.42 1.48 14.61
N PRO A 22 16.59 2.15 14.61
CA PRO A 22 17.28 2.59 13.39
C PRO A 22 17.49 1.46 12.38
N LYS A 23 17.80 0.25 12.85
CA LYS A 23 17.95 -0.95 12.01
C LYS A 23 16.66 -1.32 11.29
N LYS A 24 15.53 -1.27 12.01
CA LYS A 24 14.19 -1.53 11.45
C LYS A 24 13.83 -0.47 10.40
N LYS A 25 14.10 0.81 10.68
CA LYS A 25 13.87 1.90 9.74
C LYS A 25 14.69 1.74 8.44
N LEU A 26 15.95 1.34 8.55
CA LEU A 26 16.79 1.06 7.38
C LEU A 26 16.25 -0.13 6.57
N LEU A 27 15.86 -1.22 7.24
CA LEU A 27 15.28 -2.40 6.60
C LEU A 27 13.98 -2.05 5.86
N LEU A 28 13.08 -1.28 6.48
CA LEU A 28 11.82 -0.84 5.85
C LEU A 28 12.08 0.03 4.62
N LYS A 29 13.09 0.92 4.66
CA LYS A 29 13.47 1.73 3.50
C LYS A 29 14.00 0.88 2.36
N ALA A 30 14.88 -0.08 2.65
CA ALA A 30 15.40 -1.01 1.65
C ALA A 30 14.26 -1.86 1.04
N LEU A 31 13.36 -2.36 1.88
CA LEU A 31 12.19 -3.12 1.44
C LEU A 31 11.24 -2.26 0.60
N ALA A 32 11.04 -0.99 0.96
CA ALA A 32 10.24 -0.06 0.17
C ALA A 32 10.86 0.20 -1.22
N ILE A 33 12.18 0.34 -1.32
CA ILE A 33 12.85 0.49 -2.62
C ILE A 33 12.63 -0.77 -3.46
N LEU A 34 12.82 -1.96 -2.88
CA LEU A 34 12.61 -3.22 -3.58
C LEU A 34 11.16 -3.38 -4.06
N LEU A 35 10.18 -3.09 -3.20
CA LEU A 35 8.76 -3.10 -3.57
C LEU A 35 8.43 -2.02 -4.60
N GLY A 36 9.08 -0.86 -4.56
CA GLY A 36 8.93 0.19 -5.56
C GLY A 36 9.40 -0.24 -6.94
N VAL A 37 10.58 -0.85 -7.02
CA VAL A 37 11.09 -1.43 -8.27
C VAL A 37 10.15 -2.53 -8.75
N LEU A 38 9.72 -3.42 -7.86
CA LEU A 38 8.80 -4.51 -8.18
C LEU A 38 7.44 -3.99 -8.68
N LEU A 39 6.94 -2.89 -8.12
CA LEU A 39 5.70 -2.23 -8.56
C LEU A 39 5.85 -1.66 -9.98
N ILE A 40 6.96 -0.99 -10.29
CA ILE A 40 7.22 -0.44 -11.63
C ILE A 40 7.33 -1.58 -12.66
N VAL A 41 8.11 -2.59 -12.32
CA VAL A 41 8.37 -3.78 -13.14
C VAL A 41 7.05 -4.53 -13.42
N SER A 42 6.24 -4.79 -12.40
CA SER A 42 4.91 -5.42 -12.59
C SER A 42 3.89 -4.53 -13.30
N GLY A 43 3.94 -3.21 -13.10
CA GLY A 43 3.12 -2.24 -13.82
C GLY A 43 3.41 -2.26 -15.33
N CYS A 44 4.68 -2.36 -15.71
CA CYS A 44 5.10 -2.57 -17.09
C CYS A 44 4.52 -3.88 -17.68
N GLY A 45 4.59 -4.98 -16.93
CA GLY A 45 4.00 -6.26 -17.33
C GLY A 45 2.48 -6.20 -17.50
N LEU A 46 1.78 -5.45 -16.64
CA LEU A 46 0.33 -5.20 -16.71
C LEU A 46 -0.06 -4.37 -17.94
N LEU A 47 0.70 -3.32 -18.26
CA LEU A 47 0.44 -2.51 -19.46
C LEU A 47 0.52 -3.35 -20.73
N VAL A 48 1.48 -4.27 -20.79
CA VAL A 48 1.61 -5.21 -21.92
C VAL A 48 0.44 -6.21 -21.96
N LEU A 49 0.00 -6.72 -20.81
CA LEU A 49 -1.19 -7.59 -20.72
C LEU A 49 -2.45 -6.87 -21.22
N MET A 50 -2.66 -5.61 -20.80
CA MET A 50 -3.78 -4.79 -21.27
C MET A 50 -3.70 -4.51 -22.77
N ASP A 51 -2.51 -4.22 -23.31
CA ASP A 51 -2.30 -4.01 -24.75
C ASP A 51 -2.65 -5.26 -25.58
N VAL A 52 -2.38 -6.47 -25.05
CA VAL A 52 -2.83 -7.75 -25.65
C VAL A 52 -4.34 -7.88 -25.58
N GLU A 53 -4.94 -7.69 -24.40
CA GLU A 53 -6.39 -7.86 -24.20
C GLU A 53 -7.19 -6.89 -25.07
N GLU A 54 -6.72 -5.65 -25.21
CA GLU A 54 -7.35 -4.61 -26.03
C GLU A 54 -6.97 -4.69 -27.52
N LYS A 55 -6.13 -5.66 -27.93
CA LYS A 55 -5.62 -5.85 -29.30
C LYS A 55 -4.97 -4.59 -29.90
N LYS A 56 -4.44 -3.70 -29.06
CA LYS A 56 -3.82 -2.43 -29.47
C LYS A 56 -2.44 -2.65 -30.10
N ASN A 57 -1.81 -3.80 -29.80
CA ASN A 57 -0.63 -4.34 -30.46
C ASN A 57 0.61 -3.42 -30.53
N ALA A 58 0.59 -2.27 -29.86
CA ALA A 58 1.61 -1.25 -29.98
C ALA A 58 2.81 -1.54 -29.08
N LEU A 59 2.54 -2.00 -27.85
CA LEU A 59 3.58 -2.37 -26.89
C LEU A 59 4.01 -3.82 -27.07
N THR A 60 3.08 -4.69 -27.45
CA THR A 60 3.29 -6.14 -27.58
C THR A 60 4.12 -6.55 -28.80
N ASN A 61 4.15 -5.74 -29.87
CA ASN A 61 5.05 -5.94 -31.03
C ASN A 61 6.50 -5.49 -30.80
N SER A 62 6.80 -4.91 -29.64
CA SER A 62 8.18 -4.53 -29.29
C SER A 62 8.94 -5.68 -28.61
N ALA A 63 10.27 -5.59 -28.60
CA ALA A 63 11.11 -6.53 -27.83
C ALA A 63 10.74 -6.52 -26.33
N PHE A 64 10.30 -5.37 -25.81
CA PHE A 64 9.79 -5.21 -24.46
C PHE A 64 8.49 -5.98 -24.24
N GLY A 65 7.52 -5.86 -25.15
CA GLY A 65 6.25 -6.59 -25.09
C GLY A 65 6.43 -8.10 -25.18
N THR A 66 7.32 -8.56 -26.07
CA THR A 66 7.63 -9.98 -26.24
C THR A 66 8.28 -10.57 -24.99
N PHE A 67 9.20 -9.84 -24.36
CA PHE A 67 9.83 -10.23 -23.10
C PHE A 67 8.79 -10.42 -21.99
N TRP A 68 7.92 -9.41 -21.79
CA TRP A 68 6.86 -9.45 -20.79
C TRP A 68 5.83 -10.54 -21.06
N LEU A 69 5.46 -10.74 -22.32
CA LEU A 69 4.56 -11.84 -22.70
C LEU A 69 5.18 -13.20 -22.40
N SER A 70 6.49 -13.38 -22.57
CA SER A 70 7.15 -14.64 -22.21
C SER A 70 7.08 -14.91 -20.71
N ILE A 71 7.22 -13.86 -19.88
CA ILE A 71 7.09 -13.94 -18.42
C ILE A 71 5.63 -14.25 -18.03
N ASN A 72 4.67 -13.59 -18.69
CA ASN A 72 3.25 -13.69 -18.36
C ASN A 72 2.61 -14.98 -18.86
N LYS A 73 3.15 -15.61 -19.91
CA LYS A 73 2.67 -16.89 -20.45
C LYS A 73 2.74 -18.03 -19.43
N GLY A 74 3.68 -17.99 -18.48
CA GLY A 74 3.77 -19.00 -17.42
C GLY A 74 2.63 -18.89 -16.40
N ASN A 75 2.19 -17.68 -16.08
CA ASN A 75 1.05 -17.42 -15.19
C ASN A 75 0.55 -15.98 -15.37
N PRO A 76 -0.59 -15.74 -16.05
CA PRO A 76 -1.09 -14.39 -16.31
C PRO A 76 -1.56 -13.67 -15.03
N ILE A 77 -1.83 -14.40 -13.94
CA ILE A 77 -2.22 -13.84 -12.64
C ILE A 77 -1.00 -13.29 -11.88
N LEU A 78 0.22 -13.66 -12.27
CA LEU A 78 1.43 -13.28 -11.56
C LEU A 78 1.63 -11.76 -11.53
N GLN A 79 1.48 -11.07 -12.66
CA GLN A 79 1.67 -9.61 -12.70
C GLN A 79 0.66 -8.84 -11.85
N PRO A 80 -0.67 -9.06 -11.98
CA PRO A 80 -1.63 -8.38 -11.12
C PRO A 80 -1.40 -8.71 -9.65
N MET A 81 -1.04 -9.95 -9.29
CA MET A 81 -0.68 -10.28 -7.90
C MET A 81 0.54 -9.51 -7.42
N VAL A 82 1.65 -9.58 -8.16
CA VAL A 82 2.92 -8.91 -7.80
C VAL A 82 2.73 -7.40 -7.68
N PHE A 83 1.94 -6.80 -8.57
CA PHE A 83 1.58 -5.39 -8.50
C PHE A 83 0.80 -5.07 -7.21
N ASN A 84 -0.26 -5.84 -6.91
CA ASN A 84 -1.08 -5.63 -5.71
C ASN A 84 -0.27 -5.83 -4.42
N PHE A 85 0.57 -6.87 -4.34
CA PHE A 85 1.45 -7.10 -3.19
C PHE A 85 2.46 -5.97 -3.01
N SER A 86 3.06 -5.50 -4.11
CA SER A 86 4.01 -4.39 -4.08
C SER A 86 3.35 -3.10 -3.59
N PHE A 87 2.16 -2.80 -4.12
CA PHE A 87 1.40 -1.62 -3.74
C PHE A 87 0.95 -1.66 -2.28
N LEU A 88 0.35 -2.77 -1.84
CA LEU A 88 -0.08 -2.94 -0.45
C LEU A 88 1.10 -2.92 0.52
N GLY A 89 2.21 -3.57 0.17
CA GLY A 89 3.44 -3.57 0.98
C GLY A 89 3.99 -2.16 1.14
N LEU A 90 4.09 -1.38 0.07
CA LEU A 90 4.49 0.02 0.11
C LEU A 90 3.56 0.86 0.97
N PHE A 91 2.25 0.66 0.84
CA PHE A 91 1.25 1.37 1.62
C PHE A 91 1.36 1.06 3.11
N MET A 92 1.57 -0.19 3.49
CA MET A 92 1.77 -0.59 4.89
C MET A 92 3.06 0.01 5.47
N ILE A 93 4.16 0.00 4.70
CA ILE A 93 5.41 0.64 5.11
C ILE A 93 5.22 2.16 5.26
N TYR A 94 4.48 2.79 4.35
CA TYR A 94 4.15 4.21 4.43
C TYR A 94 3.36 4.54 5.71
N GLN A 95 2.35 3.74 6.07
CA GLN A 95 1.61 3.90 7.32
C GLN A 95 2.49 3.72 8.57
N GLN A 96 3.53 2.90 8.50
CA GLN A 96 4.51 2.74 9.57
C GLN A 96 5.36 4.00 9.80
N PHE A 97 5.60 4.79 8.75
CA PHE A 97 6.30 6.08 8.84
C PHE A 97 5.38 7.27 9.11
N HIS A 98 4.13 7.19 8.66
CA HIS A 98 3.10 8.22 8.83
C HIS A 98 1.85 7.58 9.45
N PRO A 99 1.92 7.17 10.73
CA PRO A 99 0.76 6.60 11.40
C PRO A 99 -0.37 7.62 11.35
N ARG A 100 -1.50 7.23 10.77
CA ARG A 100 -2.70 8.05 10.78
C ARG A 100 -3.03 8.34 12.24
N GLY A 101 -2.94 9.62 12.63
CA GLY A 101 -3.38 10.05 13.93
C GLY A 101 -4.82 9.60 14.13
N VAL A 102 -5.05 8.70 15.09
CA VAL A 102 -6.38 8.36 15.57
C VAL A 102 -6.87 9.58 16.37
N GLY A 103 -7.29 10.62 15.65
CA GLY A 103 -7.60 11.93 16.24
C GLY A 103 -8.55 12.81 15.44
N SER A 104 -8.90 12.45 14.20
CA SER A 104 -9.91 13.16 13.40
C SER A 104 -10.98 12.21 12.89
N ARG A 105 -11.57 11.43 13.81
CA ARG A 105 -12.91 10.88 13.55
C ARG A 105 -13.89 12.03 13.83
N PRO A 106 -14.60 12.59 12.84
CA PRO A 106 -15.72 13.46 13.16
C PRO A 106 -16.70 12.61 13.95
N THR A 107 -17.00 13.02 15.18
CA THR A 107 -18.13 12.51 15.94
C THR A 107 -19.41 12.85 15.16
N ALA A 108 -19.77 11.99 14.22
CA ALA A 108 -21.15 11.83 13.83
C ALA A 108 -21.89 11.18 15.01
N THR A 109 -23.16 11.58 15.19
CA THR A 109 -24.15 11.23 16.23
C THR A 109 -24.06 12.11 17.49
N SER A 110 -25.03 12.94 17.85
CA SER A 110 -26.48 12.77 17.68
C SER A 110 -27.21 14.05 17.25
N ALA A 111 -27.91 13.97 16.12
CA ALA A 111 -29.16 14.70 15.95
C ALA A 111 -30.27 13.93 16.68
N GLY A 112 -31.04 14.64 17.50
CA GLY A 112 -32.44 14.32 17.78
C GLY A 112 -32.76 13.46 19.01
N LYS A 113 -33.20 14.11 20.09
CA LYS A 113 -34.48 13.76 20.70
C LYS A 113 -35.13 14.96 21.41
N LYS A 114 -36.15 15.52 20.75
CA LYS A 114 -37.23 16.32 21.36
C LYS A 114 -37.92 15.51 22.46
N LYS A 115 -38.27 16.16 23.58
CA LYS A 115 -39.46 15.96 24.46
C LYS A 115 -39.21 16.77 25.74
N LYS A 116 -40.15 17.51 26.34
CA LYS A 116 -41.50 17.98 26.02
C LYS A 116 -41.69 19.16 26.97
#